data_AF-A0A4Q1VL65-F1
#
_entry.id   AF-A0A4Q1VL65-F1
#
_cell.length_a   1.000
_cell.length_b   1.000
_cell.length_c   1.000
_cell.angle_alpha   90.00
_cell.angle_beta   90.00
_cell.angle_gamma   90.00
#
_symmetry.space_group_name_H-M   'P 1'
#
loop_
_entity.id
_entity.type
_entity.pdbx_description
1 polymer ?
#
loop_
_entity_poly.entity_id
_entity_poly.type
_entity_poly.pdbx_seq_one_letter_code
_entity_poly.pdbx_strand_id
1 'polypeptide(L)'
;MKTVRIGAGAGYAGDRIEPALELAEKGALDYLVFECLAERTIALAQQARRKNPAGGFDPLLGERLRAVLAPCRRAGTRIVTNMGAANPLAAAEQAAGIARELGFPGLRIAAVTGDDVVAAIAGSELAIEESGGPISALGDSLVSANAYIGAEPIAAALAEGADIVITGRAADPSLFVGPLVHGFGWSFDDWHRLGQATLIGHLLECAGQVTGGYFADPGFKDIAGLARLGFPIGEASEDGSVVVTKVEGSGGQVTPATCKEQILYELHDPARYLTPDVTADFSQARVTQIGPDRVRIEGASGRMRPEQLKVSLGIAEGFTGEGQISYAGPGARARGELALAIVRERLALTGVATSELRFDLIGVNALHGETLSARGGQEPYEVRARIAGRTANRAEAQRIGREVETLYTNGPAGGGGVTTSVREVLGVLSTYLPREQVVPAVHILES
;
A
#
# COMPACT_ATOMS: atom_id res chain seq x y z
N MET A 1 31.40 -6.66 -13.24
CA MET A 1 30.51 -6.79 -12.08
C MET A 1 29.15 -7.19 -12.58
N LYS A 2 28.47 -8.11 -11.89
CA LYS A 2 27.11 -8.50 -12.26
C LYS A 2 26.15 -7.33 -11.97
N THR A 3 25.14 -7.15 -12.82
CA THR A 3 24.06 -6.17 -12.62
C THR A 3 22.74 -6.92 -12.69
N VAL A 4 21.83 -6.64 -11.76
CA VAL A 4 20.45 -7.12 -11.75
C VAL A 4 19.52 -5.93 -12.05
N ARG A 5 18.63 -6.08 -13.03
CA ARG A 5 17.64 -5.07 -13.41
C ARG A 5 16.28 -5.46 -12.84
N ILE A 6 15.77 -4.65 -11.92
CA ILE A 6 14.51 -4.88 -11.23
C ILE A 6 13.56 -3.71 -11.42
N GLY A 7 12.33 -3.98 -11.84
CA GLY A 7 11.30 -2.96 -12.05
C GLY A 7 10.19 -3.05 -11.02
N ALA A 8 9.56 -1.92 -10.69
CA ALA A 8 8.36 -1.87 -9.86
C ALA A 8 7.12 -1.73 -10.75
N GLY A 9 6.32 -2.78 -10.86
CA GLY A 9 5.08 -2.83 -11.64
C GLY A 9 3.85 -2.26 -10.93
N ALA A 10 3.90 -2.07 -9.61
CA ALA A 10 2.87 -1.37 -8.83
C ALA A 10 3.47 -0.92 -7.50
N GLY A 11 2.94 0.18 -6.95
CA GLY A 11 3.26 0.68 -5.61
C GLY A 11 2.09 0.71 -4.63
N TYR A 12 0.91 0.20 -5.04
CA TYR A 12 -0.24 -0.05 -4.16
C TYR A 12 -1.32 -0.91 -4.88
N ALA A 13 -2.28 -1.44 -4.13
CA ALA A 13 -3.32 -2.36 -4.63
C ALA A 13 -4.11 -1.84 -5.85
N GLY A 14 -4.40 -0.54 -5.90
CA GLY A 14 -5.19 0.09 -6.96
C GLY A 14 -4.37 0.83 -8.01
N ASP A 15 -3.07 0.56 -8.10
CA ASP A 15 -2.16 1.26 -9.01
C ASP A 15 -2.39 0.89 -10.48
N ARG A 16 -1.92 1.75 -11.38
CA ARG A 16 -2.05 1.61 -12.83
C ARG A 16 -1.33 0.37 -13.37
N ILE A 17 -1.86 -0.19 -14.45
CA ILE A 17 -1.32 -1.41 -15.08
C ILE A 17 -0.39 -1.07 -16.26
N GLU A 18 -0.69 0.00 -17.01
CA GLU A 18 0.03 0.31 -18.25
C GLU A 18 1.53 0.58 -18.06
N PRO A 19 1.99 1.25 -16.98
CA PRO A 19 3.42 1.40 -16.72
C PRO A 19 4.14 0.07 -16.50
N ALA A 20 3.49 -0.92 -15.88
CA ALA A 20 4.05 -2.25 -15.67
C ALA A 20 4.20 -3.02 -16.99
N LEU A 21 3.23 -2.88 -17.91
CA LEU A 21 3.33 -3.42 -19.25
C LEU A 21 4.51 -2.80 -20.01
N GLU A 22 4.68 -1.48 -19.94
CA GLU A 22 5.84 -0.81 -20.56
C GLU A 22 7.18 -1.29 -19.98
N LEU A 23 7.24 -1.50 -18.66
CA LEU A 23 8.40 -2.12 -18.00
C LEU A 23 8.67 -3.55 -18.51
N ALA A 24 7.64 -4.39 -18.60
CA ALA A 24 7.77 -5.76 -19.08
C ALA A 24 8.23 -5.83 -20.55
N GLU A 25 7.77 -4.90 -21.40
CA GLU A 25 8.12 -4.87 -22.82
C GLU A 25 9.49 -4.26 -23.11
N LYS A 26 9.87 -3.21 -22.38
CA LYS A 26 11.00 -2.34 -22.76
C LYS A 26 12.05 -2.16 -21.65
N GLY A 27 11.78 -2.64 -20.43
CA GLY A 27 12.65 -2.45 -19.28
C GLY A 27 13.89 -3.36 -19.26
N ALA A 28 13.87 -4.45 -20.03
CA ALA A 28 14.89 -5.50 -20.04
C ALA A 28 15.20 -5.98 -18.61
N LEU A 29 14.19 -6.52 -17.94
CA LEU A 29 14.22 -6.81 -16.50
C LEU A 29 14.57 -8.27 -16.23
N ASP A 30 15.35 -8.50 -15.17
CA ASP A 30 15.46 -9.82 -14.55
C ASP A 30 14.23 -10.10 -13.67
N TYR A 31 13.73 -9.07 -12.98
CA TYR A 31 12.57 -9.16 -12.09
C TYR A 31 11.59 -8.01 -12.26
N LEU A 32 10.30 -8.31 -12.20
CA LEU A 32 9.22 -7.33 -12.12
C LEU A 32 8.45 -7.56 -10.81
N VAL A 33 8.46 -6.55 -9.94
CA VAL A 33 7.86 -6.62 -8.60
C VAL A 33 6.55 -5.86 -8.56
N PHE A 34 5.50 -6.47 -8.03
CA PHE A 34 4.23 -5.79 -7.75
C PHE A 34 4.01 -5.72 -6.24
N GLU A 35 4.27 -4.54 -5.68
CA GLU A 35 3.93 -4.18 -4.30
C GLU A 35 2.49 -3.62 -4.32
N CYS A 36 1.57 -4.37 -3.72
CA CYS A 36 0.13 -4.16 -3.81
C CYS A 36 -0.56 -4.27 -2.44
N LEU A 37 0.18 -4.21 -1.31
CA LEU A 37 -0.37 -4.52 -0.01
C LEU A 37 0.12 -3.56 1.08
N ALA A 38 -0.80 -2.73 1.58
CA ALA A 38 -0.68 -1.99 2.84
C ALA A 38 -1.41 -2.72 4.00
N GLU A 39 -1.25 -2.22 5.23
CA GLU A 39 -1.89 -2.78 6.44
C GLU A 39 -3.42 -2.79 6.33
N ARG A 40 -4.00 -1.71 5.79
CA ARG A 40 -5.45 -1.65 5.61
C ARG A 40 -5.96 -2.67 4.60
N THR A 41 -5.21 -2.89 3.52
CA THR A 41 -5.64 -3.79 2.45
C THR A 41 -5.64 -5.25 2.87
N ILE A 42 -4.73 -5.68 3.76
CA ILE A 42 -4.76 -7.07 4.26
C ILE A 42 -5.97 -7.33 5.17
N ALA A 43 -6.37 -6.36 6.00
CA ALA A 43 -7.57 -6.49 6.82
C ALA A 43 -8.84 -6.61 5.94
N LEU A 44 -8.94 -5.80 4.88
CA LEU A 44 -10.01 -5.90 3.89
C LEU A 44 -9.98 -7.23 3.12
N ALA A 45 -8.80 -7.73 2.77
CA ALA A 45 -8.62 -9.00 2.10
C ALA A 45 -9.05 -10.18 2.99
N GLN A 46 -8.74 -10.15 4.28
CA GLN A 46 -9.20 -11.13 5.27
C GLN A 46 -10.72 -11.07 5.42
N GLN A 47 -11.31 -9.87 5.44
CA GLN A 47 -12.76 -9.72 5.44
C GLN A 47 -13.40 -10.32 4.17
N ALA A 48 -12.79 -10.12 3.00
CA ALA A 48 -13.24 -10.72 1.75
C ALA A 48 -13.14 -12.26 1.79
N ARG A 49 -12.04 -12.80 2.32
CA ARG A 49 -11.82 -14.25 2.49
C ARG A 49 -12.84 -14.89 3.43
N ARG A 50 -13.23 -14.21 4.51
CA ARG A 50 -14.30 -14.68 5.42
C ARG A 50 -15.65 -14.83 4.71
N LYS A 51 -15.94 -13.97 3.71
CA LYS A 51 -17.17 -14.03 2.90
C LYS A 51 -17.07 -15.05 1.78
N ASN A 52 -15.89 -15.21 1.19
CA ASN A 52 -15.59 -16.17 0.14
C ASN A 52 -14.22 -16.81 0.40
N PRO A 53 -14.16 -18.07 0.87
CA PRO A 53 -12.89 -18.75 1.19
C PRO A 53 -11.91 -18.88 0.01
N ALA A 54 -12.41 -18.82 -1.23
CA ALA A 54 -11.57 -18.85 -2.44
C ALA A 54 -11.05 -17.46 -2.85
N GLY A 55 -11.51 -16.38 -2.19
CA GLY A 55 -11.04 -15.01 -2.40
C GLY A 55 -9.99 -14.59 -1.38
N GLY A 56 -9.79 -13.27 -1.24
CA GLY A 56 -8.85 -12.69 -0.28
C GLY A 56 -7.45 -12.41 -0.82
N PHE A 57 -7.21 -12.60 -2.11
CA PHE A 57 -6.06 -12.06 -2.81
C PHE A 57 -6.44 -10.75 -3.55
N ASP A 58 -5.46 -10.05 -4.10
CA ASP A 58 -5.65 -8.77 -4.78
C ASP A 58 -6.59 -8.88 -5.99
N PRO A 59 -7.63 -8.03 -6.10
CA PRO A 59 -8.64 -8.14 -7.15
C PRO A 59 -8.08 -7.87 -8.56
N LEU A 60 -6.96 -7.15 -8.69
CA LEU A 60 -6.29 -6.85 -9.96
C LEU A 60 -5.19 -7.85 -10.32
N LEU A 61 -4.93 -8.89 -9.51
CA LEU A 61 -3.97 -9.96 -9.83
C LEU A 61 -4.16 -10.46 -11.27
N GLY A 62 -5.41 -10.78 -11.61
CA GLY A 62 -5.73 -11.36 -12.91
C GLY A 62 -5.54 -10.41 -14.08
N GLU A 63 -5.81 -9.13 -13.91
CA GLU A 63 -5.62 -8.11 -14.95
C GLU A 63 -4.14 -7.80 -15.16
N ARG A 64 -3.39 -7.66 -14.07
CA ARG A 64 -1.93 -7.42 -14.09
C ARG A 64 -1.19 -8.57 -14.76
N LEU A 65 -1.46 -9.81 -14.36
CA LEU A 65 -0.80 -10.99 -14.93
C LEU A 65 -1.12 -11.13 -16.42
N ARG A 66 -2.38 -10.91 -16.84
CA ARG A 66 -2.74 -10.94 -18.27
C ARG A 66 -2.01 -9.88 -19.09
N ALA A 67 -1.76 -8.70 -18.52
CA ALA A 67 -0.99 -7.67 -19.18
C ALA A 67 0.49 -8.07 -19.35
N VAL A 68 1.15 -8.55 -18.30
CA VAL A 68 2.62 -8.65 -18.29
C VAL A 68 3.20 -10.05 -18.57
N LEU A 69 2.43 -11.13 -18.43
CA LEU A 69 3.00 -12.49 -18.53
C LEU A 69 3.66 -12.77 -19.88
N ALA A 70 3.01 -12.42 -20.98
CA ALA A 70 3.56 -12.64 -22.32
C ALA A 70 4.88 -11.89 -22.56
N PRO A 71 4.99 -10.56 -22.31
CA PRO A 71 6.27 -9.86 -22.43
C PRO A 71 7.33 -10.36 -21.43
N CYS A 72 6.97 -10.60 -20.16
CA CYS A 72 7.91 -11.15 -19.17
C CYS A 72 8.49 -12.50 -19.63
N ARG A 73 7.65 -13.39 -20.16
CA ARG A 73 8.08 -14.71 -20.63
C ARG A 73 9.05 -14.63 -21.80
N ARG A 74 8.85 -13.70 -22.73
CA ARG A 74 9.76 -13.46 -23.86
C ARG A 74 11.11 -12.92 -23.39
N ALA A 75 11.11 -12.06 -22.37
CA ALA A 75 12.31 -11.45 -21.82
C ALA A 75 13.03 -12.33 -20.78
N GLY A 76 12.39 -13.40 -20.30
CA GLY A 76 12.92 -14.21 -19.19
C GLY A 76 12.77 -13.52 -17.82
N THR A 77 11.91 -12.51 -17.72
CA THR A 77 11.65 -11.76 -16.49
C THR A 77 10.79 -12.59 -15.54
N ARG A 78 11.23 -12.71 -14.28
CA ARG A 78 10.46 -13.35 -13.20
C ARG A 78 9.59 -12.33 -12.46
N ILE A 79 8.46 -12.77 -11.90
CA ILE A 79 7.51 -11.89 -11.21
C ILE A 79 7.54 -12.17 -9.71
N VAL A 80 7.58 -11.12 -8.88
CA VAL A 80 7.43 -11.24 -7.42
C VAL A 80 6.34 -10.30 -6.94
N THR A 81 5.48 -10.74 -6.03
CA THR A 81 4.36 -9.92 -5.56
C THR A 81 3.83 -10.31 -4.19
N ASN A 82 3.24 -9.36 -3.47
CA ASN A 82 2.40 -9.58 -2.28
C ASN A 82 0.89 -9.56 -2.58
N MET A 83 0.50 -9.65 -3.85
CA MET A 83 -0.90 -9.76 -4.28
C MET A 83 -1.62 -11.01 -3.75
N GLY A 84 -0.92 -11.95 -3.13
CA GLY A 84 -1.54 -13.05 -2.40
C GLY A 84 -2.37 -12.55 -1.21
N ALA A 85 -2.00 -11.41 -0.62
CA ALA A 85 -2.70 -10.76 0.48
C ALA A 85 -3.11 -11.76 1.58
N ALA A 86 -4.40 -12.03 1.76
CA ALA A 86 -4.91 -12.97 2.76
C ALA A 86 -4.99 -14.42 2.25
N ASN A 87 -4.75 -14.69 0.97
CA ASN A 87 -4.86 -16.02 0.36
C ASN A 87 -3.82 -16.28 -0.76
N PRO A 88 -2.53 -16.42 -0.41
CA PRO A 88 -1.46 -16.67 -1.40
C PRO A 88 -1.67 -17.94 -2.23
N LEU A 89 -2.26 -18.99 -1.64
CA LEU A 89 -2.54 -20.25 -2.33
C LEU A 89 -3.57 -20.07 -3.45
N ALA A 90 -4.70 -19.41 -3.18
CA ALA A 90 -5.71 -19.15 -4.20
C ALA A 90 -5.21 -18.20 -5.29
N ALA A 91 -4.35 -17.24 -4.94
CA ALA A 91 -3.70 -16.36 -5.91
C ALA A 91 -2.78 -17.16 -6.86
N ALA A 92 -2.03 -18.13 -6.34
CA ALA A 92 -1.16 -18.98 -7.15
C ALA A 92 -1.96 -19.91 -8.09
N GLU A 93 -3.09 -20.45 -7.63
CA GLU A 93 -4.02 -21.19 -8.48
C GLU A 93 -4.61 -20.31 -9.60
N GLN A 94 -4.97 -19.07 -9.29
CA GLN A 94 -5.45 -18.13 -10.31
C GLN A 94 -4.34 -17.79 -11.32
N ALA A 95 -3.12 -17.55 -10.86
CA ALA A 95 -1.97 -17.30 -11.73
C ALA A 95 -1.70 -18.50 -12.66
N ALA A 96 -1.80 -19.73 -12.14
CA ALA A 96 -1.69 -20.95 -12.93
C ALA A 96 -2.79 -21.07 -13.99
N GLY A 97 -4.04 -20.74 -13.62
CA GLY A 97 -5.15 -20.65 -14.56
C GLY A 97 -4.88 -19.67 -15.70
N ILE A 98 -4.40 -18.47 -15.39
CA ILE A 98 -4.09 -17.45 -16.38
C ILE A 98 -2.93 -17.88 -17.29
N ALA A 99 -1.90 -18.51 -16.72
CA ALA A 99 -0.79 -19.04 -17.50
C ALA A 99 -1.28 -20.08 -18.53
N ARG A 100 -2.16 -21.02 -18.14
CA ARG A 100 -2.80 -21.96 -19.06
C ARG A 100 -3.65 -21.26 -20.13
N GLU A 101 -4.47 -20.28 -19.72
CA GLU A 101 -5.33 -19.49 -20.63
C GLU A 101 -4.51 -18.78 -21.73
N LEU A 102 -3.32 -18.29 -21.38
CA LEU A 102 -2.42 -17.58 -22.31
C LEU A 102 -1.52 -18.52 -23.12
N GLY A 103 -1.62 -19.84 -22.93
CA GLY A 103 -0.80 -20.82 -23.65
C GLY A 103 0.63 -20.95 -23.13
N PHE A 104 0.86 -20.67 -21.85
CA PHE A 104 2.15 -20.83 -21.16
C PHE A 104 2.08 -21.92 -20.07
N PRO A 105 1.81 -23.20 -20.40
CA PRO A 105 1.82 -24.27 -19.41
C PRO A 105 3.24 -24.52 -18.89
N GLY A 106 3.35 -25.15 -17.72
CA GLY A 106 4.61 -25.48 -17.05
C GLY A 106 5.34 -24.31 -16.38
N LEU A 107 4.69 -23.16 -16.17
CA LEU A 107 5.26 -22.10 -15.32
C LEU A 107 5.25 -22.56 -13.87
N ARG A 108 6.38 -22.36 -13.18
CA ARG A 108 6.50 -22.64 -11.75
C ARG A 108 6.02 -21.44 -10.96
N ILE A 109 5.00 -21.65 -10.14
CA ILE A 109 4.35 -20.60 -9.36
C ILE A 109 4.48 -20.98 -7.89
N ALA A 110 5.12 -20.12 -7.13
CA ALA A 110 5.32 -20.29 -5.71
C ALA A 110 4.35 -19.40 -4.92
N ALA A 111 3.62 -20.00 -3.99
CA ALA A 111 2.88 -19.30 -2.94
C ALA A 111 3.69 -19.32 -1.64
N VAL A 112 3.88 -18.15 -1.02
CA VAL A 112 4.51 -18.02 0.31
C VAL A 112 3.43 -17.73 1.34
N THR A 113 3.29 -18.65 2.30
CA THR A 113 2.35 -18.54 3.44
C THR A 113 3.13 -18.42 4.75
N GLY A 114 2.42 -18.22 5.87
CA GLY A 114 3.00 -18.23 7.22
C GLY A 114 3.07 -16.84 7.86
N ASP A 115 2.61 -15.82 7.15
CA ASP A 115 2.40 -14.47 7.68
C ASP A 115 1.14 -14.40 8.56
N ASP A 116 0.09 -15.16 8.27
CA ASP A 116 -1.13 -15.22 9.11
C ASP A 116 -0.84 -15.94 10.45
N VAL A 117 -0.78 -15.16 11.52
CA VAL A 117 -0.42 -15.60 12.87
C VAL A 117 -1.58 -15.44 13.86
N VAL A 118 -2.82 -15.27 13.37
CA VAL A 118 -4.01 -15.10 14.22
C VAL A 118 -4.10 -16.20 15.28
N ALA A 119 -3.90 -17.45 14.87
CA ALA A 119 -3.98 -18.60 15.78
C ALA A 119 -2.88 -18.59 16.86
N ALA A 120 -1.70 -18.02 16.57
CA ALA A 120 -0.58 -17.98 17.50
C ALA A 120 -0.74 -16.86 18.56
N ILE A 121 -1.44 -15.78 18.22
CA ILE A 121 -1.53 -14.59 19.09
C ILE A 121 -2.91 -14.35 19.71
N ALA A 122 -3.96 -14.99 19.20
CA ALA A 122 -5.31 -14.85 19.73
C ALA A 122 -5.33 -15.26 21.22
N GLY A 123 -5.78 -14.35 22.08
CA GLY A 123 -5.81 -14.57 23.53
C GLY A 123 -4.46 -14.44 24.24
N SER A 124 -3.41 -13.97 23.56
CA SER A 124 -2.11 -13.73 24.18
C SER A 124 -2.07 -12.42 24.99
N GLU A 125 -1.13 -12.34 25.93
CA GLU A 125 -0.84 -11.16 26.74
C GLU A 125 0.22 -10.23 26.09
N LEU A 126 0.46 -10.40 24.79
CA LEU A 126 1.33 -9.48 24.04
C LEU A 126 0.73 -8.08 24.06
N ALA A 127 1.58 -7.07 24.22
CA ALA A 127 1.17 -5.68 24.27
C ALA A 127 0.87 -5.15 22.86
N ILE A 128 -0.24 -4.46 22.72
CA ILE A 128 -0.58 -3.64 21.55
C ILE A 128 0.20 -2.34 21.65
N GLU A 129 0.99 -2.01 20.62
CA GLU A 129 1.88 -0.85 20.61
C GLU A 129 1.14 0.47 20.85
N GLU A 130 -0.04 0.65 20.25
CA GLU A 130 -0.78 1.90 20.30
C GLU A 130 -1.50 2.14 21.64
N SER A 131 -1.78 1.09 22.41
CA SER A 131 -2.59 1.20 23.65
C SER A 131 -1.88 0.71 24.92
N GLY A 132 -0.83 -0.11 24.78
CA GLY A 132 -0.19 -0.85 25.85
C GLY A 132 -1.05 -1.97 26.46
N GLY A 133 -2.30 -2.15 26.01
CA GLY A 133 -3.18 -3.22 26.46
C GLY A 133 -2.86 -4.58 25.82
N PRO A 134 -3.31 -5.70 26.42
CA PRO A 134 -3.04 -7.03 25.89
C PRO A 134 -3.93 -7.36 24.69
N ILE A 135 -3.43 -8.19 23.77
CA ILE A 135 -4.23 -8.71 22.63
C ILE A 135 -5.47 -9.47 23.10
N SER A 136 -5.39 -10.17 24.24
CA SER A 136 -6.52 -10.87 24.84
C SER A 136 -7.74 -9.98 25.09
N ALA A 137 -7.54 -8.67 25.31
CA ALA A 137 -8.62 -7.71 25.50
C ALA A 137 -9.42 -7.40 24.22
N LEU A 138 -8.87 -7.70 23.03
CA LEU A 138 -9.56 -7.49 21.76
C LEU A 138 -10.71 -8.47 21.55
N GLY A 139 -10.61 -9.69 22.10
CA GLY A 139 -11.63 -10.73 21.96
C GLY A 139 -12.09 -10.94 20.51
N ASP A 140 -13.40 -10.96 20.30
CA ASP A 140 -14.02 -11.18 18.98
C ASP A 140 -13.82 -10.03 17.99
N SER A 141 -13.29 -8.87 18.43
CA SER A 141 -12.98 -7.76 17.52
C SER A 141 -11.75 -8.04 16.67
N LEU A 142 -10.87 -8.98 17.05
CA LEU A 142 -9.70 -9.34 16.27
C LEU A 142 -10.10 -10.07 14.97
N VAL A 143 -9.92 -9.40 13.84
CA VAL A 143 -10.26 -9.89 12.50
C VAL A 143 -9.08 -10.60 11.85
N SER A 144 -7.89 -10.04 11.99
CA SER A 144 -6.67 -10.56 11.34
C SER A 144 -5.43 -10.21 12.12
N ALA A 145 -4.37 -10.97 11.87
CA ALA A 145 -3.06 -10.75 12.43
C ALA A 145 -2.01 -11.29 11.47
N ASN A 146 -1.25 -10.40 10.86
CA ASN A 146 -0.30 -10.77 9.82
C ASN A 146 1.09 -10.23 10.15
N ALA A 147 2.03 -11.15 10.35
CA ALA A 147 3.45 -10.85 10.55
C ALA A 147 4.08 -10.37 9.24
N TYR A 148 5.00 -9.43 9.34
CA TYR A 148 5.78 -8.97 8.20
C TYR A 148 6.90 -9.97 7.97
N ILE A 149 6.72 -10.88 7.00
CA ILE A 149 7.77 -11.85 6.65
C ILE A 149 8.85 -11.19 5.80
N GLY A 150 10.07 -11.73 5.88
CA GLY A 150 11.23 -11.24 5.14
C GLY A 150 11.40 -11.87 3.76
N ALA A 151 12.57 -11.62 3.20
CA ALA A 151 12.99 -12.01 1.86
C ALA A 151 13.46 -13.47 1.72
N GLU A 152 13.78 -14.15 2.84
CA GLU A 152 14.23 -15.56 2.86
C GLU A 152 13.33 -16.50 2.03
N PRO A 153 12.01 -16.60 2.29
CA PRO A 153 11.14 -17.50 1.50
C PRO A 153 11.01 -17.08 0.03
N ILE A 154 11.15 -15.78 -0.28
CA ILE A 154 11.10 -15.27 -1.66
C ILE A 154 12.33 -15.73 -2.44
N ALA A 155 13.52 -15.56 -1.85
CA ALA A 155 14.78 -15.99 -2.45
C ALA A 155 14.82 -17.53 -2.60
N ALA A 156 14.30 -18.27 -1.61
CA ALA A 156 14.18 -19.73 -1.69
C ALA A 156 13.29 -20.18 -2.86
N ALA A 157 12.10 -19.59 -3.00
CA ALA A 157 11.20 -19.88 -4.12
C ALA A 157 11.84 -19.61 -5.48
N LEU A 158 12.57 -18.50 -5.61
CA LEU A 158 13.31 -18.17 -6.85
C LEU A 158 14.45 -19.16 -7.13
N ALA A 159 15.16 -19.63 -6.09
CA ALA A 159 16.21 -20.63 -6.21
C ALA A 159 15.67 -22.01 -6.64
N GLU A 160 14.44 -22.34 -6.25
CA GLU A 160 13.71 -23.53 -6.74
C GLU A 160 13.17 -23.37 -8.18
N GLY A 161 13.42 -22.22 -8.80
CA GLY A 161 13.10 -21.93 -10.19
C GLY A 161 11.69 -21.41 -10.42
N ALA A 162 11.06 -20.80 -9.41
CA ALA A 162 9.78 -20.13 -9.60
C ALA A 162 9.88 -19.00 -10.64
N ASP A 163 8.96 -19.01 -11.60
CA ASP A 163 8.75 -17.92 -12.56
C ASP A 163 7.92 -16.79 -11.93
N ILE A 164 7.02 -17.14 -11.01
CA ILE A 164 6.16 -16.21 -10.26
C ILE A 164 6.22 -16.57 -8.78
N VAL A 165 6.54 -15.60 -7.92
CA VAL A 165 6.46 -15.74 -6.45
C VAL A 165 5.36 -14.82 -5.93
N ILE A 166 4.39 -15.41 -5.24
CA ILE A 166 3.22 -14.72 -4.68
C ILE A 166 3.23 -14.91 -3.16
N THR A 167 3.30 -13.81 -2.43
CA THR A 167 3.36 -13.79 -0.97
C THR A 167 2.07 -13.23 -0.36
N GLY A 168 1.86 -13.50 0.93
CA GLY A 168 0.90 -12.76 1.77
C GLY A 168 1.51 -11.43 2.22
N ARG A 169 1.49 -11.14 3.54
CA ARG A 169 2.23 -9.99 4.08
C ARG A 169 3.74 -10.26 4.13
N ALA A 170 4.46 -9.76 3.14
CA ALA A 170 5.88 -9.46 3.24
C ALA A 170 6.10 -7.99 3.63
N ALA A 171 7.25 -7.66 4.21
CA ALA A 171 7.66 -6.26 4.25
C ALA A 171 7.97 -5.74 2.84
N ASP A 172 7.63 -4.49 2.59
CA ASP A 172 7.56 -3.93 1.25
C ASP A 172 8.95 -3.96 0.55
N PRO A 173 10.07 -3.60 1.23
CA PRO A 173 11.40 -3.75 0.64
C PRO A 173 11.80 -5.22 0.43
N SER A 174 11.28 -6.15 1.24
CA SER A 174 11.65 -7.58 1.18
C SER A 174 11.27 -8.22 -0.16
N LEU A 175 10.24 -7.69 -0.84
CA LEU A 175 9.86 -8.10 -2.19
C LEU A 175 10.96 -7.84 -3.23
N PHE A 176 11.85 -6.88 -2.98
CA PHE A 176 12.99 -6.54 -3.82
C PHE A 176 14.28 -7.17 -3.28
N VAL A 177 14.45 -7.24 -1.95
CA VAL A 177 15.60 -7.90 -1.32
C VAL A 177 15.69 -9.37 -1.74
N GLY A 178 14.57 -10.10 -1.77
CA GLY A 178 14.55 -11.52 -2.18
C GLY A 178 15.14 -11.77 -3.57
N PRO A 179 14.64 -11.09 -4.62
CA PRO A 179 15.22 -11.10 -5.96
C PRO A 179 16.70 -10.71 -6.03
N LEU A 180 17.14 -9.69 -5.28
CA LEU A 180 18.53 -9.24 -5.28
C LEU A 180 19.46 -10.27 -4.63
N VAL A 181 19.04 -10.84 -3.49
CA VAL A 181 19.77 -11.90 -2.81
C VAL A 181 19.90 -13.14 -3.70
N HIS A 182 18.81 -13.60 -4.32
CA HIS A 182 18.85 -14.69 -5.30
C HIS A 182 19.72 -14.33 -6.52
N GLY A 183 19.58 -13.12 -7.05
CA GLY A 183 20.30 -12.64 -8.21
C GLY A 183 21.80 -12.56 -8.01
N PHE A 184 22.28 -12.13 -6.85
CA PHE A 184 23.72 -12.04 -6.55
C PHE A 184 24.29 -13.23 -5.78
N GLY A 185 23.44 -14.10 -5.23
CA GLY A 185 23.88 -15.16 -4.34
C GLY A 185 24.44 -14.63 -3.01
N TRP A 186 23.94 -13.48 -2.55
CA TRP A 186 24.34 -12.92 -1.26
C TRP A 186 23.87 -13.80 -0.10
N SER A 187 24.58 -13.73 1.02
CA SER A 187 24.20 -14.45 2.24
C SER A 187 23.19 -13.64 3.05
N PHE A 188 22.27 -14.33 3.74
CA PHE A 188 21.30 -13.70 4.64
C PHE A 188 21.90 -13.24 5.98
N ASP A 189 23.18 -13.54 6.24
CA ASP A 189 23.96 -12.97 7.36
C ASP A 189 24.88 -11.82 6.93
N ASP A 190 24.91 -11.46 5.63
CA ASP A 190 25.60 -10.28 5.13
C ASP A 190 24.72 -9.02 5.33
N TRP A 191 24.68 -8.55 6.57
CA TRP A 191 23.88 -7.39 6.96
C TRP A 191 24.22 -6.12 6.17
N HIS A 192 25.47 -5.99 5.72
CA HIS A 192 25.88 -4.86 4.91
C HIS A 192 25.16 -4.88 3.55
N ARG A 193 25.16 -6.03 2.87
CA ARG A 193 24.45 -6.22 1.60
C ARG A 193 22.94 -6.17 1.76
N LEU A 194 22.39 -6.75 2.83
CA LEU A 194 20.94 -6.69 3.06
C LEU A 194 20.46 -5.27 3.32
N GLY A 195 21.24 -4.44 4.01
CA GLY A 195 20.92 -3.02 4.19
C GLY A 195 20.92 -2.24 2.87
N GLN A 196 21.86 -2.54 1.97
CA GLN A 196 21.89 -1.98 0.62
C GLN A 196 20.71 -2.45 -0.22
N ALA A 197 20.39 -3.74 -0.19
CA ALA A 197 19.22 -4.31 -0.86
C ALA A 197 17.92 -3.68 -0.35
N THR A 198 17.83 -3.40 0.96
CA THR A 198 16.68 -2.76 1.58
C THR A 198 16.52 -1.32 1.09
N LEU A 199 17.62 -0.55 0.95
CA LEU A 199 17.57 0.77 0.33
C LEU A 199 17.05 0.71 -1.11
N ILE A 200 17.51 -0.28 -1.89
CA ILE A 200 17.07 -0.47 -3.27
C ILE A 200 15.57 -0.79 -3.30
N GLY A 201 15.09 -1.69 -2.42
CA GLY A 201 13.67 -1.98 -2.27
C GLY A 201 12.86 -0.74 -1.90
N HIS A 202 13.31 0.01 -0.90
CA HIS A 202 12.67 1.23 -0.44
C HIS A 202 12.59 2.35 -1.51
N LEU A 203 13.59 2.42 -2.39
CA LEU A 203 13.57 3.33 -3.53
C LEU A 203 12.56 2.92 -4.62
N LEU A 204 12.27 1.63 -4.76
CA LEU A 204 11.47 1.08 -5.85
C LEU A 204 10.02 0.78 -5.43
N GLU A 205 9.77 0.50 -4.15
CA GLU A 205 8.42 0.47 -3.59
C GLU A 205 7.73 1.83 -3.77
N CYS A 206 6.39 1.86 -3.70
CA CYS A 206 5.58 3.01 -4.13
C CYS A 206 5.77 3.41 -5.61
N ALA A 207 6.52 2.63 -6.40
CA ALA A 207 6.70 2.71 -7.85
C ALA A 207 6.87 4.13 -8.40
N GLY A 208 5.79 4.74 -8.90
CA GLY A 208 5.80 6.05 -9.55
C GLY A 208 6.31 7.21 -8.68
N GLN A 209 6.43 7.04 -7.36
CA GLN A 209 6.87 8.11 -6.47
C GLN A 209 8.30 8.60 -6.79
N VAL A 210 9.25 7.67 -6.94
CA VAL A 210 10.65 7.99 -7.23
C VAL A 210 10.85 8.58 -8.65
N THR A 211 9.83 8.46 -9.51
CA THR A 211 9.81 9.02 -10.87
C THR A 211 8.95 10.28 -11.01
N GLY A 212 8.51 10.87 -9.88
CA GLY A 212 7.84 12.18 -9.85
C GLY A 212 6.35 12.16 -9.51
N GLY A 213 5.74 10.98 -9.34
CA GLY A 213 4.42 10.84 -8.72
C GLY A 213 4.50 11.23 -7.24
N TYR A 214 3.42 11.81 -6.68
CA TYR A 214 3.38 12.32 -5.29
C TYR A 214 4.45 13.38 -4.90
N PHE A 215 5.39 13.67 -5.80
CA PHE A 215 6.43 14.71 -5.71
C PHE A 215 5.97 16.03 -6.35
N ALA A 216 5.20 15.94 -7.43
CA ALA A 216 4.81 17.09 -8.23
C ALA A 216 3.96 18.10 -7.42
N ASP A 217 4.40 19.36 -7.44
CA ASP A 217 3.75 20.50 -6.79
C ASP A 217 3.76 21.69 -7.77
N PRO A 218 2.63 21.97 -8.46
CA PRO A 218 2.61 22.96 -9.54
C PRO A 218 3.16 24.34 -9.12
N GLY A 219 4.18 24.81 -9.83
CA GLY A 219 4.86 26.08 -9.54
C GLY A 219 6.03 25.98 -8.55
N PHE A 220 6.24 24.84 -7.91
CA PHE A 220 7.38 24.58 -7.02
C PHE A 220 8.24 23.39 -7.46
N LYS A 221 7.58 22.30 -7.88
CA LYS A 221 8.17 21.03 -8.31
C LYS A 221 7.43 20.54 -9.55
N ASP A 222 7.70 21.16 -10.69
CA ASP A 222 7.02 20.84 -11.94
C ASP A 222 7.55 19.53 -12.55
N ILE A 223 6.66 18.58 -12.80
CA ILE A 223 6.97 17.29 -13.45
C ILE A 223 6.15 17.15 -14.72
N ALA A 224 6.84 16.93 -15.84
CA ALA A 224 6.20 16.73 -17.14
C ALA A 224 5.68 15.29 -17.32
N GLY A 225 4.60 15.13 -18.08
CA GLY A 225 4.15 13.83 -18.55
C GLY A 225 3.54 12.91 -17.48
N LEU A 226 3.04 13.45 -16.36
CA LEU A 226 2.44 12.67 -15.26
C LEU A 226 1.31 11.73 -15.71
N ALA A 227 0.53 12.10 -16.73
CA ALA A 227 -0.52 11.24 -17.29
C ALA A 227 0.03 9.92 -17.88
N ARG A 228 1.32 9.86 -18.21
CA ARG A 228 2.04 8.69 -18.71
C ARG A 228 3.31 8.43 -17.88
N LEU A 229 3.20 8.65 -16.56
CA LEU A 229 4.26 8.45 -15.58
C LEU A 229 4.88 7.06 -15.74
N GLY A 230 6.19 7.01 -16.02
CA GLY A 230 6.94 5.76 -16.08
C GLY A 230 7.25 5.26 -14.68
N PHE A 231 7.15 3.95 -14.46
CA PHE A 231 7.58 3.32 -13.22
C PHE A 231 9.09 3.03 -13.22
N PRO A 232 9.71 2.92 -12.03
CA PRO A 232 11.17 2.90 -11.92
C PRO A 232 11.76 1.53 -12.27
N ILE A 233 13.02 1.60 -12.69
CA ILE A 233 13.94 0.48 -12.85
C ILE A 233 15.13 0.76 -11.93
N GLY A 234 15.48 -0.22 -11.09
CA GLY A 234 16.75 -0.26 -10.38
C GLY A 234 17.75 -1.14 -11.13
N GLU A 235 18.85 -0.56 -11.57
CA GLU A 235 20.02 -1.28 -12.07
C GLU A 235 20.97 -1.52 -10.90
N ALA A 236 20.68 -2.57 -10.13
CA ALA A 236 21.46 -2.92 -8.95
C ALA A 236 22.77 -3.58 -9.36
N SER A 237 23.87 -3.19 -8.73
CA SER A 237 25.20 -3.79 -8.93
C SER A 237 25.53 -4.74 -7.78
N GLU A 238 26.39 -5.71 -8.06
CA GLU A 238 26.87 -6.70 -7.08
C GLU A 238 27.57 -6.09 -5.85
N ASP A 239 28.01 -4.82 -5.95
CA ASP A 239 28.56 -4.03 -4.86
C ASP A 239 27.51 -3.29 -4.02
N GLY A 240 26.22 -3.53 -4.27
CA GLY A 240 25.10 -2.92 -3.55
C GLY A 240 24.78 -1.48 -3.95
N SER A 241 25.50 -0.90 -4.91
CA SER A 241 25.09 0.37 -5.52
C SER A 241 23.95 0.17 -6.52
N VAL A 242 23.14 1.20 -6.75
CA VAL A 242 22.03 1.16 -7.70
C VAL A 242 22.00 2.41 -8.56
N VAL A 243 21.63 2.24 -9.83
CA VAL A 243 21.17 3.36 -10.65
C VAL A 243 19.65 3.25 -10.79
N VAL A 244 18.93 4.24 -10.26
CA VAL A 244 17.49 4.37 -10.49
C VAL A 244 17.28 5.10 -11.81
N THR A 245 16.42 4.54 -12.64
CA THR A 245 16.05 5.07 -13.97
C THR A 245 14.59 4.70 -14.29
N LYS A 246 14.13 5.05 -15.48
CA LYS A 246 12.83 4.64 -16.05
C LYS A 246 12.99 4.29 -17.53
N VAL A 247 11.96 3.71 -18.12
CA VAL A 247 11.94 3.44 -19.57
C VAL A 247 12.07 4.75 -20.36
N GLU A 248 12.94 4.77 -21.37
CA GLU A 248 13.13 5.94 -22.22
C GLU A 248 11.82 6.32 -22.93
N GLY A 249 11.50 7.62 -22.96
CA GLY A 249 10.25 8.14 -23.53
C GLY A 249 9.01 8.00 -22.64
N SER A 250 9.08 7.35 -21.48
CA SER A 250 8.04 7.42 -20.44
C SER A 250 8.04 8.77 -19.73
N GLY A 251 6.88 9.18 -19.19
CA GLY A 251 6.72 10.44 -18.47
C GLY A 251 7.33 10.42 -17.07
N GLY A 252 7.25 11.55 -16.35
CA GLY A 252 7.93 11.71 -15.07
C GLY A 252 9.40 12.11 -15.22
N GLN A 253 10.10 12.18 -14.10
CA GLN A 253 11.53 12.48 -14.02
C GLN A 253 12.19 11.72 -12.87
N VAL A 254 13.41 11.22 -13.08
CA VAL A 254 14.24 10.66 -12.01
C VAL A 254 15.37 11.63 -11.72
N THR A 255 15.34 12.24 -10.54
CA THR A 255 16.30 13.27 -10.14
C THR A 255 16.81 13.00 -8.72
N PRO A 256 17.92 13.64 -8.30
CA PRO A 256 18.35 13.55 -6.91
C PRO A 256 17.26 13.99 -5.91
N ALA A 257 16.35 14.88 -6.29
CA ALA A 257 15.27 15.32 -5.42
C ALA A 257 14.22 14.22 -5.23
N THR A 258 13.76 13.58 -6.31
CA THR A 258 12.77 12.49 -6.23
C THR A 258 13.33 11.29 -5.46
N CYS A 259 14.60 10.94 -5.69
CA CYS A 259 15.27 9.86 -4.93
C CYS A 259 15.44 10.21 -3.45
N LYS A 260 15.81 11.44 -3.09
CA LYS A 260 15.96 11.84 -1.68
C LYS A 260 14.63 11.87 -0.95
N GLU A 261 13.56 12.35 -1.59
CA GLU A 261 12.23 12.32 -0.98
C GLU A 261 11.76 10.89 -0.75
N GLN A 262 12.00 9.98 -1.70
CA GLN A 262 11.69 8.57 -1.51
C GLN A 262 12.51 7.95 -0.37
N ILE A 263 13.82 8.22 -0.25
CA ILE A 263 14.67 7.68 0.83
C ILE A 263 14.19 8.13 2.23
N LEU A 264 13.55 9.29 2.32
CA LEU A 264 13.05 9.85 3.59
C LEU A 264 11.57 9.52 3.84
N TYR A 265 10.89 8.93 2.86
CA TYR A 265 9.46 8.64 2.92
C TYR A 265 9.19 7.53 3.94
N GLU A 266 8.21 7.73 4.82
CA GLU A 266 7.79 6.75 5.84
C GLU A 266 8.93 6.19 6.74
N LEU A 267 10.03 6.93 6.82
CA LEU A 267 11.22 6.49 7.51
C LEU A 267 11.50 7.41 8.72
N HIS A 268 11.36 6.83 9.91
CA HIS A 268 11.49 7.57 11.17
C HIS A 268 12.96 7.83 11.55
N ASP A 269 13.77 6.78 11.63
CA ASP A 269 15.21 6.88 11.94
C ASP A 269 16.04 6.31 10.76
N PRO A 270 16.72 7.14 9.97
CA PRO A 270 17.50 6.69 8.82
C PRO A 270 18.69 5.83 9.21
N ALA A 271 19.20 5.93 10.45
CA ALA A 271 20.31 5.10 10.92
C ALA A 271 19.84 3.75 11.50
N ARG A 272 18.52 3.56 11.65
CA ARG A 272 17.94 2.38 12.31
C ARG A 272 16.54 2.05 11.75
N TYR A 273 16.47 1.82 10.46
CA TYR A 273 15.24 1.36 9.82
C TYR A 273 15.06 -0.16 10.03
N LEU A 274 14.06 -0.54 10.81
CA LEU A 274 13.82 -1.94 11.19
C LEU A 274 12.99 -2.65 10.12
N THR A 275 13.58 -3.66 9.46
CA THR A 275 12.87 -4.57 8.57
C THR A 275 13.05 -6.01 9.04
N PRO A 276 12.23 -6.98 8.57
CA PRO A 276 12.41 -8.39 8.90
C PRO A 276 13.78 -8.96 8.52
N ASP A 277 14.41 -8.36 7.50
CA ASP A 277 15.65 -8.84 6.91
C ASP A 277 16.90 -8.29 7.59
N VAL A 278 16.84 -7.04 8.05
CA VAL A 278 18.02 -6.29 8.53
C VAL A 278 17.58 -5.08 9.34
N THR A 279 18.43 -4.59 10.24
CA THR A 279 18.33 -3.20 10.71
C THR A 279 19.11 -2.33 9.74
N ALA A 280 18.43 -1.70 8.78
CA ALA A 280 19.05 -0.92 7.72
C ALA A 280 19.52 0.47 8.20
N ASP A 281 20.63 0.94 7.62
CA ASP A 281 21.24 2.24 7.87
C ASP A 281 21.43 2.98 6.54
N PHE A 282 20.60 3.99 6.32
CA PHE A 282 20.61 4.87 5.16
C PHE A 282 21.30 6.20 5.47
N SER A 283 21.82 6.42 6.68
CA SER A 283 22.37 7.71 7.12
C SER A 283 23.58 8.18 6.31
N GLN A 284 24.27 7.26 5.63
CA GLN A 284 25.42 7.52 4.77
C GLN A 284 25.10 7.43 3.28
N ALA A 285 23.81 7.34 2.91
CA ALA A 285 23.39 7.26 1.51
C ALA A 285 23.80 8.52 0.73
N ARG A 286 24.45 8.33 -0.41
CA ARG A 286 24.84 9.39 -1.34
C ARG A 286 24.02 9.27 -2.61
N VAL A 287 23.47 10.39 -3.08
CA VAL A 287 22.61 10.46 -4.26
C VAL A 287 23.28 11.36 -5.29
N THR A 288 23.67 10.79 -6.42
CA THR A 288 24.43 11.48 -7.47
C THR A 288 23.73 11.33 -8.81
N GLN A 289 23.44 12.44 -9.49
CA GLN A 289 22.94 12.38 -10.86
C GLN A 289 24.09 12.03 -11.81
N ILE A 290 23.88 11.01 -12.64
CA ILE A 290 24.89 10.52 -13.60
C ILE A 290 24.42 10.62 -15.06
N GLY A 291 23.18 11.07 -15.27
CA GLY A 291 22.62 11.36 -16.59
C GLY A 291 21.17 11.87 -16.49
N PRO A 292 20.53 12.19 -17.62
CA PRO A 292 19.10 12.43 -17.67
C PRO A 292 18.34 11.20 -17.18
N ASP A 293 17.42 11.38 -16.23
CA ASP A 293 16.65 10.30 -15.60
C ASP A 293 17.50 9.15 -15.02
N ARG A 294 18.78 9.40 -14.69
CA ARG A 294 19.67 8.39 -14.12
C ARG A 294 20.37 8.93 -12.88
N VAL A 295 20.03 8.34 -11.75
CA VAL A 295 20.55 8.73 -10.44
C VAL A 295 21.19 7.51 -9.81
N ARG A 296 22.48 7.62 -9.45
CA ARG A 296 23.23 6.62 -8.71
C ARG A 296 23.04 6.85 -7.21
N ILE A 297 22.72 5.79 -6.49
CA ILE A 297 22.65 5.77 -5.03
C ILE A 297 23.60 4.69 -4.49
N GLU A 298 24.37 5.05 -3.45
CA GLU A 298 25.31 4.16 -2.75
C GLU A 298 25.47 4.59 -1.29
N GLY A 299 26.14 3.76 -0.47
CA GLY A 299 26.50 4.12 0.90
C GLY A 299 25.53 3.66 2.00
N ALA A 300 24.41 3.00 1.65
CA ALA A 300 23.64 2.27 2.64
C ALA A 300 24.41 1.09 3.22
N SER A 301 24.03 0.70 4.43
CA SER A 301 24.53 -0.48 5.12
C SER A 301 23.43 -1.05 6.02
N GLY A 302 23.78 -2.04 6.84
CA GLY A 302 22.86 -2.66 7.77
C GLY A 302 23.58 -3.37 8.91
N ARG A 303 22.81 -3.65 9.96
CA ARG A 303 23.22 -4.39 11.15
C ARG A 303 22.30 -5.59 11.33
N MET A 304 22.63 -6.42 12.32
CA MET A 304 21.84 -7.59 12.68
C MET A 304 20.33 -7.28 12.65
N ARG A 305 19.59 -8.18 12.00
CA ARG A 305 18.12 -8.11 11.91
C ARG A 305 17.46 -8.15 13.29
N PRO A 306 16.25 -7.58 13.44
CA PRO A 306 15.49 -7.65 14.67
C PRO A 306 15.16 -9.10 15.09
N GLU A 307 15.11 -9.34 16.41
CA GLU A 307 14.69 -10.63 16.99
C GLU A 307 13.16 -10.82 16.91
N GLN A 308 12.42 -9.71 16.79
CA GLN A 308 10.96 -9.69 16.72
C GLN A 308 10.47 -9.15 15.38
N LEU A 309 9.35 -9.68 14.90
CA LEU A 309 8.66 -9.22 13.70
C LEU A 309 7.44 -8.39 14.09
N LYS A 310 7.23 -7.28 13.37
CA LYS A 310 5.98 -6.52 13.45
C LYS A 310 4.84 -7.41 12.96
N VAL A 311 3.70 -7.32 13.64
CA VAL A 311 2.44 -7.97 13.26
C VAL A 311 1.37 -6.89 13.15
N SER A 312 0.73 -6.82 11.98
CA SER A 312 -0.42 -5.95 11.76
C SER A 312 -1.68 -6.65 12.25
N LEU A 313 -2.37 -6.04 13.20
CA LEU A 313 -3.65 -6.49 13.72
C LEU A 313 -4.77 -5.73 13.02
N GLY A 314 -5.70 -6.45 12.42
CA GLY A 314 -6.96 -5.88 11.91
C GLY A 314 -8.06 -6.09 12.93
N ILE A 315 -8.73 -5.03 13.34
CA ILE A 315 -9.84 -5.10 14.31
C ILE A 315 -11.14 -4.53 13.75
N ALA A 316 -12.28 -5.11 14.12
CA ALA A 316 -13.58 -4.59 13.76
C ALA A 316 -13.97 -3.41 14.68
N GLU A 317 -14.14 -2.21 14.10
CA GLU A 317 -14.46 -0.98 14.84
C GLU A 317 -15.83 -0.38 14.46
N GLY A 318 -16.80 -1.25 14.15
CA GLY A 318 -18.17 -0.84 13.82
C GLY A 318 -18.28 -0.27 12.41
N PHE A 319 -18.99 0.86 12.26
CA PHE A 319 -19.37 1.42 10.96
C PHE A 319 -19.19 2.94 10.92
N THR A 320 -18.91 3.48 9.74
CA THR A 320 -19.02 4.91 9.44
C THR A 320 -20.19 5.13 8.50
N GLY A 321 -21.07 6.05 8.88
CA GLY A 321 -22.09 6.62 8.01
C GLY A 321 -21.64 7.99 7.53
N GLU A 322 -21.78 8.26 6.24
CA GLU A 322 -21.44 9.54 5.65
C GLU A 322 -22.55 10.01 4.70
N GLY A 323 -22.89 11.29 4.78
CA GLY A 323 -23.71 11.99 3.81
C GLY A 323 -23.05 13.30 3.40
N GLN A 324 -23.15 13.65 2.12
CA GLN A 324 -22.63 14.91 1.59
C GLN A 324 -23.65 15.58 0.66
N ILE A 325 -23.65 16.91 0.59
CA ILE A 325 -24.48 17.72 -0.33
C ILE A 325 -23.72 18.99 -0.73
N SER A 326 -23.85 19.42 -1.99
CA SER A 326 -23.16 20.59 -2.53
C SER A 326 -24.07 21.81 -2.65
N TYR A 327 -23.47 23.00 -2.48
CA TYR A 327 -24.09 24.30 -2.73
C TYR A 327 -23.13 25.16 -3.55
N ALA A 328 -23.65 25.85 -4.57
CA ALA A 328 -22.87 26.76 -5.42
C ALA A 328 -23.55 28.13 -5.54
N GLY A 329 -22.80 29.13 -5.98
CA GLY A 329 -23.29 30.49 -6.20
C GLY A 329 -23.25 31.38 -4.96
N PRO A 330 -23.74 32.62 -5.06
CA PRO A 330 -23.77 33.56 -3.94
C PRO A 330 -24.42 32.96 -2.69
N GLY A 331 -23.72 33.04 -1.56
CA GLY A 331 -24.16 32.46 -0.29
C GLY A 331 -24.00 30.94 -0.16
N ALA A 332 -23.20 30.29 -1.02
CA ALA A 332 -22.94 28.85 -0.94
C ALA A 332 -22.46 28.41 0.44
N ARG A 333 -21.48 29.11 1.02
CA ARG A 333 -20.97 28.85 2.37
C ARG A 333 -22.08 28.91 3.42
N ALA A 334 -22.83 30.00 3.49
CA ALA A 334 -23.91 30.17 4.46
C ALA A 334 -25.00 29.08 4.34
N ARG A 335 -25.33 28.65 3.12
CA ARG A 335 -26.24 27.52 2.90
C ARG A 335 -25.64 26.19 3.37
N GLY A 336 -24.35 25.96 3.12
CA GLY A 336 -23.63 24.81 3.64
C GLY A 336 -23.63 24.76 5.18
N GLU A 337 -23.34 25.89 5.83
CA GLU A 337 -23.38 26.00 7.29
C GLU A 337 -24.79 25.73 7.85
N LEU A 338 -25.83 26.26 7.19
CA LEU A 338 -27.22 25.98 7.55
C LEU A 338 -27.58 24.50 7.38
N ALA A 339 -27.11 23.85 6.30
CA ALA A 339 -27.31 22.42 6.09
C ALA A 339 -26.66 21.57 7.20
N LEU A 340 -25.42 21.89 7.58
CA LEU A 340 -24.73 21.22 8.69
C LEU A 340 -25.50 21.40 10.01
N ALA A 341 -26.02 22.60 10.27
CA ALA A 341 -26.82 22.89 11.46
C ALA A 341 -28.13 22.09 11.49
N ILE A 342 -28.86 22.05 10.38
CA ILE A 342 -30.13 21.28 10.26
C ILE A 342 -29.88 19.79 10.53
N VAL A 343 -28.86 19.20 9.90
CA VAL A 343 -28.58 17.76 10.10
C VAL A 343 -28.14 17.49 11.52
N ARG A 344 -27.32 18.36 12.13
CA ARG A 344 -26.91 18.23 13.54
C ARG A 344 -28.13 18.18 14.46
N GLU A 345 -29.08 19.08 14.27
CA GLU A 345 -30.32 19.12 15.05
C GLU A 345 -31.15 17.86 14.84
N ARG A 346 -31.34 17.41 13.60
CA ARG A 346 -32.12 16.19 13.28
C ARG A 346 -31.51 14.91 13.83
N LEU A 347 -30.19 14.77 13.78
CA LEU A 347 -29.51 13.61 14.38
C LEU A 347 -29.76 13.55 15.90
N ALA A 348 -29.80 14.70 16.58
CA ALA A 348 -30.14 14.80 17.99
C ALA A 348 -31.62 14.48 18.25
N LEU A 349 -32.56 15.07 17.49
CA LEU A 349 -34.00 14.84 17.63
C LEU A 349 -34.40 13.39 17.41
N THR A 350 -33.77 12.73 16.44
CA THR A 350 -34.08 11.34 16.09
C THR A 350 -33.29 10.33 16.94
N GLY A 351 -32.30 10.77 17.72
CA GLY A 351 -31.49 9.90 18.57
C GLY A 351 -30.64 8.92 17.77
N VAL A 352 -29.93 9.39 16.75
CA VAL A 352 -28.92 8.56 16.06
C VAL A 352 -27.75 8.30 17.00
N ALA A 353 -27.44 7.02 17.25
CA ALA A 353 -26.40 6.63 18.18
C ALA A 353 -25.02 6.63 17.49
N THR A 354 -24.20 7.62 17.85
CA THR A 354 -22.84 7.82 17.31
C THR A 354 -21.81 7.96 18.43
N SER A 355 -20.63 7.36 18.28
CA SER A 355 -19.49 7.59 19.17
C SER A 355 -18.67 8.81 18.78
N GLU A 356 -18.72 9.19 17.50
CA GLU A 356 -18.03 10.36 16.95
C GLU A 356 -18.88 10.96 15.83
N LEU A 357 -18.92 12.29 15.73
CA LEU A 357 -19.58 13.02 14.66
C LEU A 357 -18.71 14.17 14.17
N ARG A 358 -18.66 14.32 12.85
CA ARG A 358 -17.98 15.41 12.15
C ARG A 358 -18.92 16.11 11.19
N PHE A 359 -18.78 17.43 11.15
CA PHE A 359 -19.55 18.33 10.31
C PHE A 359 -18.54 19.29 9.67
N ASP A 360 -18.27 19.07 8.39
CA ASP A 360 -17.23 19.77 7.66
C ASP A 360 -17.81 20.44 6.40
N LEU A 361 -17.24 21.58 6.01
CA LEU A 361 -17.38 22.16 4.68
C LEU A 361 -16.10 21.90 3.88
N ILE A 362 -16.19 21.04 2.87
CA ILE A 362 -15.11 20.82 1.92
C ILE A 362 -14.93 22.11 1.10
N GLY A 363 -13.67 22.56 1.01
CA GLY A 363 -13.31 23.87 0.46
C GLY A 363 -13.19 24.98 1.51
N VAL A 364 -13.57 24.71 2.77
CA VAL A 364 -13.45 25.67 3.88
C VAL A 364 -12.63 25.06 5.03
N ASN A 365 -13.14 24.06 5.76
CA ASN A 365 -12.55 23.61 7.02
C ASN A 365 -12.32 22.08 7.12
N ALA A 366 -12.54 21.32 6.05
CA ALA A 366 -12.48 19.86 6.08
C ALA A 366 -11.10 19.25 6.37
N LEU A 367 -9.99 19.95 6.05
CA LEU A 367 -8.62 19.44 6.26
C LEU A 367 -7.95 19.96 7.53
N HIS A 368 -8.02 21.27 7.78
CA HIS A 368 -7.29 21.91 8.88
C HIS A 368 -8.19 22.43 10.00
N GLY A 369 -9.48 22.08 9.98
CA GLY A 369 -10.46 22.54 10.96
C GLY A 369 -10.71 24.05 10.88
N GLU A 370 -11.54 24.56 11.77
CA GLU A 370 -11.97 25.97 11.74
C GLU A 370 -10.82 26.95 12.02
N THR A 371 -9.97 26.64 12.99
CA THR A 371 -8.93 27.57 13.50
C THR A 371 -7.90 27.96 12.45
N LEU A 372 -7.35 26.99 11.72
CA LEU A 372 -6.34 27.26 10.69
C LEU A 372 -6.98 27.82 9.42
N SER A 373 -8.18 27.35 9.08
CA SER A 373 -8.89 27.76 7.87
C SER A 373 -9.45 29.19 7.95
N ALA A 374 -9.72 29.70 9.15
CA ALA A 374 -10.17 31.07 9.37
C ALA A 374 -9.17 32.14 8.89
N ARG A 375 -7.89 31.76 8.68
CA ARG A 375 -6.84 32.67 8.22
C ARG A 375 -6.83 32.89 6.70
N GLY A 376 -7.47 32.01 5.94
CA GLY A 376 -7.61 32.12 4.49
C GLY A 376 -8.86 32.91 4.12
N GLY A 377 -8.75 34.24 4.02
CA GLY A 377 -9.88 35.16 3.87
C GLY A 377 -10.68 35.10 2.55
N GLN A 378 -10.67 34.00 1.81
CA GLN A 378 -11.47 33.85 0.59
C GLN A 378 -12.67 32.93 0.81
N GLU A 379 -13.85 33.42 0.45
CA GLU A 379 -15.07 32.63 0.49
C GLU A 379 -15.22 31.88 -0.84
N PRO A 380 -15.28 30.54 -0.84
CA PRO A 380 -15.37 29.77 -2.07
C PRO A 380 -16.73 29.95 -2.75
N TYR A 381 -16.75 29.93 -4.08
CA TYR A 381 -17.98 30.04 -4.88
C TYR A 381 -18.91 28.81 -4.73
N GLU A 382 -18.34 27.68 -4.33
CA GLU A 382 -19.06 26.45 -4.05
C GLU A 382 -18.46 25.74 -2.83
N VAL A 383 -19.31 25.04 -2.09
CA VAL A 383 -18.92 24.23 -0.94
C VAL A 383 -19.64 22.90 -0.98
N ARG A 384 -19.05 21.89 -0.34
CA ARG A 384 -19.72 20.62 -0.09
C ARG A 384 -19.81 20.36 1.41
N ALA A 385 -21.03 20.36 1.93
CA ALA A 385 -21.31 19.97 3.30
C ALA A 385 -21.14 18.46 3.43
N ARG A 386 -20.38 18.04 4.44
CA ARG A 386 -20.11 16.65 4.75
C ARG A 386 -20.44 16.39 6.22
N ILE A 387 -21.29 15.40 6.45
CA ILE A 387 -21.61 14.88 7.77
C ILE A 387 -21.15 13.42 7.80
N ALA A 388 -20.28 13.09 8.75
CA ALA A 388 -19.79 11.74 8.95
C ALA A 388 -19.86 11.36 10.42
N GLY A 389 -20.19 10.11 10.72
CA GLY A 389 -20.22 9.64 12.11
C GLY A 389 -19.89 8.16 12.23
N ARG A 390 -19.28 7.81 13.37
CA ARG A 390 -18.95 6.43 13.74
C ARG A 390 -20.08 5.84 14.59
N THR A 391 -20.49 4.62 14.26
CA THR A 391 -21.62 3.92 14.88
C THR A 391 -21.26 2.48 15.19
N ALA A 392 -21.90 1.88 16.20
CA ALA A 392 -21.68 0.48 16.54
C ALA A 392 -22.29 -0.50 15.51
N ASN A 393 -23.31 -0.07 14.78
CA ASN A 393 -24.01 -0.91 13.81
C ASN A 393 -24.33 -0.17 12.50
N ARG A 394 -24.55 -0.96 11.45
CA ARG A 394 -24.81 -0.48 10.10
C ARG A 394 -26.10 0.34 9.98
N ALA A 395 -27.13 0.02 10.74
CA ALA A 395 -28.43 0.70 10.65
C ALA A 395 -28.32 2.15 11.12
N GLU A 396 -27.60 2.41 12.22
CA GLU A 396 -27.33 3.76 12.70
C GLU A 396 -26.49 4.58 11.70
N ALA A 397 -25.47 3.96 11.09
CA ALA A 397 -24.68 4.61 10.04
C ALA A 397 -25.53 5.02 8.82
N GLN A 398 -26.51 4.20 8.44
CA GLN A 398 -27.43 4.52 7.33
C GLN A 398 -28.30 5.75 7.63
N ARG A 399 -28.67 5.95 8.90
CA ARG A 399 -29.53 7.08 9.30
C ARG A 399 -28.83 8.42 9.05
N ILE A 400 -27.51 8.51 9.25
CA ILE A 400 -26.72 9.71 8.96
C ILE A 400 -26.87 10.13 7.49
N GLY A 401 -26.66 9.19 6.55
CA GLY A 401 -26.80 9.47 5.12
C GLY A 401 -28.21 9.91 4.75
N ARG A 402 -29.24 9.27 5.32
CA ARG A 402 -30.65 9.62 5.08
C ARG A 402 -30.97 11.05 5.51
N GLU A 403 -30.48 11.49 6.67
CA GLU A 403 -30.71 12.87 7.13
C GLU A 403 -30.13 13.89 6.16
N VAL A 404 -28.95 13.62 5.59
CA VAL A 404 -28.37 14.49 4.55
C VAL A 404 -29.18 14.45 3.27
N GLU A 405 -29.63 13.27 2.83
CA GLU A 405 -30.45 13.13 1.63
C GLU A 405 -31.77 13.91 1.72
N THR A 406 -32.39 13.98 2.91
CA THR A 406 -33.63 14.73 3.10
C THR A 406 -33.50 16.24 2.86
N LEU A 407 -32.28 16.79 2.83
CA LEU A 407 -32.03 18.21 2.56
C LEU A 407 -32.46 18.64 1.16
N TYR A 408 -32.66 17.71 0.22
CA TYR A 408 -33.18 18.03 -1.12
C TYR A 408 -34.48 18.84 -1.07
N THR A 409 -35.39 18.46 -0.19
CA THR A 409 -36.71 19.10 -0.06
C THR A 409 -36.93 19.73 1.31
N ASN A 410 -36.09 19.42 2.29
CA ASN A 410 -36.22 19.88 3.67
C ASN A 410 -34.95 20.63 4.14
N GLY A 411 -34.18 21.20 3.23
CA GLY A 411 -32.93 21.88 3.52
C GLY A 411 -32.83 23.27 2.86
N PRO A 412 -31.65 23.89 2.93
CA PRO A 412 -31.36 25.16 2.26
C PRO A 412 -31.57 25.05 0.74
N ALA A 413 -31.97 26.15 0.11
CA ALA A 413 -32.25 26.19 -1.33
C ALA A 413 -31.02 25.86 -2.19
N GLY A 414 -31.24 25.20 -3.34
CA GLY A 414 -30.19 24.96 -4.33
C GLY A 414 -29.13 23.92 -3.93
N GLY A 415 -29.48 23.02 -3.00
CA GLY A 415 -28.65 21.86 -2.67
C GLY A 415 -28.72 20.79 -3.77
N GLY A 416 -27.58 20.18 -4.10
CA GLY A 416 -27.50 19.16 -5.16
C GLY A 416 -26.36 18.17 -4.97
N GLY A 417 -26.41 17.08 -5.74
CA GLY A 417 -25.32 16.10 -5.80
C GLY A 417 -25.13 15.30 -4.51
N VAL A 418 -26.22 14.98 -3.81
CA VAL A 418 -26.16 14.19 -2.57
C VAL A 418 -25.45 12.87 -2.83
N THR A 419 -24.53 12.52 -1.94
CA THR A 419 -23.92 11.19 -1.89
C THR A 419 -23.98 10.67 -0.47
N THR A 420 -24.39 9.41 -0.31
CA THR A 420 -24.39 8.73 0.97
C THR A 420 -23.56 7.46 0.89
N SER A 421 -22.84 7.13 1.95
CA SER A 421 -22.16 5.84 2.03
C SER A 421 -22.17 5.31 3.45
N VAL A 422 -22.16 3.97 3.55
CA VAL A 422 -21.97 3.26 4.82
C VAL A 422 -20.85 2.26 4.62
N ARG A 423 -19.87 2.30 5.50
CA ARG A 423 -18.66 1.49 5.43
C ARG A 423 -18.43 0.84 6.78
N GLU A 424 -18.07 -0.43 6.79
CA GLU A 424 -17.52 -1.07 7.98
C GLU A 424 -16.13 -0.49 8.23
N VAL A 425 -15.80 -0.25 9.49
CA VAL A 425 -14.51 0.29 9.90
C VAL A 425 -13.66 -0.86 10.39
N LEU A 426 -12.49 -1.00 9.77
CA LEU A 426 -11.43 -1.86 10.29
C LEU A 426 -10.35 -0.95 10.86
N GLY A 427 -10.10 -1.09 12.15
CA GLY A 427 -8.95 -0.49 12.81
C GLY A 427 -7.69 -1.30 12.50
N VAL A 428 -6.55 -0.62 12.47
CA VAL A 428 -5.23 -1.24 12.35
C VAL A 428 -4.46 -0.93 13.62
N LEU A 429 -3.96 -1.98 14.26
CA LEU A 429 -3.09 -1.91 15.42
C LEU A 429 -1.82 -2.73 15.17
N SER A 430 -0.83 -2.60 16.04
CA SER A 430 0.45 -3.27 15.90
C SER A 430 0.82 -4.03 17.17
N THR A 431 1.51 -5.15 17.00
CA THR A 431 2.20 -5.88 18.07
C THR A 431 3.49 -6.46 17.51
N TYR A 432 4.33 -7.03 18.37
CA TYR A 432 5.53 -7.76 17.97
C TYR A 432 5.45 -9.22 18.39
N LEU A 433 6.01 -10.10 17.55
CA LEU A 433 6.12 -11.54 17.82
C LEU A 433 7.58 -11.99 17.64
N PRO A 434 8.12 -12.88 18.49
CA PRO A 434 9.44 -13.46 18.25
C PRO A 434 9.49 -14.15 16.88
N ARG A 435 10.56 -13.90 16.12
CA ARG A 435 10.64 -14.31 14.71
C ARG A 435 10.53 -15.82 14.52
N GLU A 436 10.98 -16.61 15.50
CA GLU A 436 10.91 -18.07 15.51
C GLU A 436 9.49 -18.64 15.59
N GLN A 437 8.51 -17.81 15.97
CA GLN A 437 7.10 -18.19 15.99
C GLN A 437 6.40 -17.93 14.64
N VAL A 438 7.06 -17.22 13.73
CA VAL A 438 6.59 -16.99 12.36
C VAL A 438 7.34 -17.95 11.45
N VAL A 439 6.65 -18.95 10.91
CA VAL A 439 7.28 -19.99 10.09
C VAL A 439 6.73 -19.92 8.66
N PRO A 440 7.39 -19.17 7.76
CA PRO A 440 6.99 -19.14 6.36
C PRO A 440 7.15 -20.51 5.70
N ALA A 441 6.26 -20.80 4.75
CA ALA A 441 6.33 -22.00 3.92
C ALA A 441 6.19 -21.62 2.44
N VAL A 442 6.96 -22.28 1.60
CA VAL A 442 6.93 -22.14 0.14
C VAL A 442 6.17 -23.34 -0.44
N HIS A 443 5.13 -23.06 -1.22
CA HIS A 443 4.33 -24.06 -1.92
C HIS A 443 4.47 -23.84 -3.42
N ILE A 444 5.00 -24.82 -4.15
CA ILE A 444 5.18 -24.71 -5.60
C ILE A 444 4.09 -25.53 -6.30
N LEU A 445 3.46 -24.92 -7.30
CA LEU A 445 2.67 -25.61 -8.30
C LEU A 445 3.12 -25.25 -9.72
N GLU A 446 2.79 -26.11 -10.67
CA GLU A 446 3.05 -25.89 -12.10
C GLU A 446 1.72 -25.59 -12.82
N SER A 447 1.74 -24.63 -13.75
CA SER A 447 0.56 -24.20 -14.51
C SER A 447 0.13 -25.21 -15.57
#